data_AF-A0A381V6P7-F1
#
_entry.id   AF-A0A381V6P7-F1
#
_cell.length_a   1.000
_cell.length_b   1.000
_cell.length_c   1.000
_cell.angle_alpha   90.00
_cell.angle_beta   90.00
_cell.angle_gamma   90.00
#
_symmetry.space_group_name_H-M   'P 1'
#
loop_
_entity.id
_entity.type
_entity.pdbx_description
1 polymer ?
#
loop_
_entity_poly.entity_id
_entity_poly.type
_entity_poly.pdbx_seq_one_letter_code
_entity_poly.pdbx_strand_id
1 'polypeptide(L)'
;MDAASTTTLRFAEAARTLGRSARHHGLRVPTFRSPPGIEDVRRSIRWGGDASTISVVLRDRPWSAVLSDMIEGVLVANRLDRGRADTLRAFLWTAVEDQAMAA
;
A
#
# COMPACT_ATOMS: atom_id res chain seq x y z
N MET A 1 -21.40 4.24 11.59
CA MET A 1 -19.97 4.56 11.39
C MET A 1 -19.87 5.45 10.17
N ASP A 2 -19.24 6.62 10.24
CA ASP A 2 -19.17 7.53 9.09
C ASP A 2 -18.24 6.97 7.99
N ALA A 3 -18.45 7.37 6.73
CA ALA A 3 -17.70 6.91 5.56
C ALA A 3 -16.19 7.15 5.70
N ALA A 4 -15.80 8.26 6.36
CA ALA A 4 -14.41 8.57 6.67
C ALA A 4 -13.77 7.58 7.67
N SER A 5 -14.50 7.21 8.73
CA SER A 5 -14.06 6.20 9.70
C SER A 5 -13.93 4.83 9.05
N THR A 6 -14.85 4.48 8.14
CA THR A 6 -14.82 3.23 7.35
C THR A 6 -13.61 3.18 6.42
N THR A 7 -13.29 4.29 5.74
CA THR A 7 -12.12 4.37 4.86
C THR A 7 -10.80 4.26 5.65
N THR A 8 -10.74 4.83 6.84
CA THR A 8 -9.56 4.74 7.71
C THR A 8 -9.29 3.31 8.17
N LEU A 9 -10.34 2.57 8.55
CA LEU A 9 -10.22 1.16 8.94
C LEU A 9 -9.77 0.29 7.76
N ARG A 10 -10.39 0.44 6.59
CA ARG A 10 -9.99 -0.27 5.35
C ARG A 10 -8.53 0.02 4.99
N PHE A 11 -8.07 1.26 5.15
CA PHE A 11 -6.66 1.63 4.96
C PHE A 11 -5.73 0.91 5.94
N ALA A 12 -6.07 0.89 7.22
CA ALA A 12 -5.27 0.21 8.23
C ALA A 12 -5.24 -1.31 8.01
N GLU A 13 -6.33 -1.93 7.56
CA GLU A 13 -6.39 -3.35 7.21
C GLU A 13 -5.55 -3.67 5.98
N ALA A 14 -5.72 -2.91 4.88
CA ALA A 14 -4.92 -3.08 3.68
C ALA A 14 -3.42 -2.92 3.97
N ALA A 15 -3.04 -1.92 4.77
CA ALA A 15 -1.64 -1.71 5.19
C ALA A 15 -1.06 -2.92 5.94
N ARG A 16 -1.84 -3.52 6.86
CA ARG A 16 -1.43 -4.73 7.59
C ARG A 16 -1.32 -5.94 6.68
N THR A 17 -2.29 -6.14 5.79
CA THR A 17 -2.30 -7.25 4.83
C THR A 17 -1.13 -7.17 3.87
N LEU A 18 -0.88 -6.00 3.28
CA LEU A 18 0.29 -5.77 2.43
C LEU A 18 1.60 -5.94 3.21
N GLY A 19 1.68 -5.46 4.45
CA GLY A 19 2.87 -5.65 5.28
C GLY A 19 3.16 -7.12 5.61
N ARG A 20 2.12 -7.94 5.82
CA ARG A 20 2.27 -9.39 6.02
C ARG A 20 2.71 -10.09 4.74
N SER A 21 2.05 -9.81 3.61
CA SER A 21 2.38 -10.41 2.31
C SER A 21 3.80 -10.02 1.86
N ALA A 22 4.16 -8.74 1.98
CA ALA A 22 5.52 -8.25 1.69
C ALA A 22 6.58 -8.99 2.51
N ARG A 23 6.37 -9.13 3.83
CA ARG A 23 7.29 -9.90 4.69
C ARG A 23 7.37 -11.37 4.29
N HIS A 24 6.23 -12.00 3.97
CA HIS A 24 6.18 -13.39 3.52
C HIS A 24 7.03 -13.62 2.27
N HIS A 25 7.06 -12.65 1.34
CA HIS A 25 7.88 -12.70 0.14
C HIS A 25 9.30 -12.13 0.29
N GLY A 26 9.76 -11.88 1.53
CA GLY A 26 11.11 -11.40 1.83
C GLY A 26 11.37 -9.94 1.45
N LEU A 27 10.31 -9.13 1.31
CA LEU A 27 10.42 -7.70 1.03
C LEU A 27 10.59 -6.90 2.33
N ARG A 28 11.25 -5.73 2.22
CA ARG A 28 11.23 -4.72 3.26
C ARG A 28 9.83 -4.13 3.35
N VAL A 29 9.29 -4.09 4.56
CA VAL A 29 7.93 -3.60 4.81
C VAL A 29 7.94 -2.08 4.99
N PRO A 30 7.26 -1.32 4.12
CA PRO A 30 7.13 0.12 4.28
C PRO A 30 6.15 0.47 5.41
N THR A 31 6.33 1.66 6.00
CA THR A 31 5.28 2.29 6.80
C THR A 31 4.27 2.97 5.87
N PHE A 32 2.97 2.77 6.09
CA PHE A 32 1.93 3.46 5.33
C PHE A 32 1.37 4.67 6.11
N ARG A 33 1.18 5.79 5.42
CA ARG A 33 0.60 7.03 5.96
C ARG A 33 -0.41 7.65 5.00
N SER A 34 -1.17 8.62 5.49
CA SER A 34 -2.11 9.42 4.69
C SER A 34 -2.35 10.77 5.39
N PRO A 35 -2.44 11.90 4.66
CA PRO A 35 -2.06 12.08 3.25
C PRO A 35 -0.53 12.25 3.08
N PRO A 36 -0.01 12.36 1.85
CA PRO A 36 1.32 12.90 1.60
C PRO A 36 1.48 14.30 2.18
N GLY A 37 2.67 14.62 2.70
CA GLY A 37 3.03 15.98 3.10
C GLY A 37 3.52 16.87 1.96
N ILE A 38 3.21 16.50 0.71
CA ILE A 38 3.56 17.21 -0.51
C ILE A 38 2.24 17.57 -1.19
N GLU A 39 2.04 18.85 -1.48
CA GLU A 39 0.83 19.36 -2.13
C GLU A 39 0.62 18.73 -3.51
N ASP A 40 -0.64 18.51 -3.89
CA ASP A 40 -1.08 17.94 -5.18
C ASP A 40 -0.50 16.56 -5.57
N VAL A 41 0.21 15.90 -4.66
CA VAL A 41 0.76 14.57 -4.89
C VAL A 41 -0.18 13.50 -4.32
N ARG A 42 -0.60 12.56 -5.17
CA ARG A 42 -1.51 11.46 -4.77
C ARG A 42 -0.80 10.35 -3.99
N ARG A 43 0.48 10.12 -4.25
CA ARG A 43 1.34 9.18 -3.53
C ARG A 43 2.77 9.70 -3.45
N SER A 44 3.39 9.60 -2.28
CA SER A 44 4.82 9.86 -2.11
C SER A 44 5.52 8.69 -1.43
N ILE A 45 6.83 8.58 -1.68
CA ILE A 45 7.72 7.65 -0.99
C ILE A 45 8.86 8.46 -0.38
N ARG A 46 9.11 8.25 0.92
CA ARG A 46 10.30 8.75 1.60
C ARG A 46 11.18 7.57 1.99
N TRP A 47 12.43 7.57 1.55
CA TRP A 47 13.45 6.63 2.00
C TRP A 47 14.23 7.22 3.19
N GLY A 48 14.59 6.38 4.15
CA GLY A 48 15.41 6.77 5.29
C GLY A 48 16.15 5.57 5.85
N GLY A 49 17.46 5.50 5.64
CA GLY A 49 18.26 4.32 5.96
C GLY A 49 17.67 3.08 5.31
N ASP A 50 17.39 2.04 6.11
CA ASP A 50 16.76 0.81 5.64
C ASP A 50 15.23 0.84 5.58
N ALA A 51 14.61 1.94 6.02
CA ALA A 51 13.16 2.08 6.06
C ALA A 51 12.62 2.92 4.88
N SER A 52 11.34 2.69 4.57
CA SER A 52 10.59 3.52 3.64
C SER A 52 9.21 3.85 4.21
N THR A 53 8.71 5.05 3.90
CA THR A 53 7.35 5.48 4.19
C THR A 53 6.63 5.78 2.90
N ILE A 54 5.48 5.15 2.70
CA ILE A 54 4.57 5.41 1.58
C ILE A 54 3.39 6.19 2.12
N SER A 55 3.16 7.39 1.59
CA SER A 55 1.96 8.16 1.90
C SER A 55 1.03 8.16 0.70
N VAL A 56 -0.28 7.99 0.91
CA VAL A 56 -1.30 8.00 -0.16
C VAL A 56 -2.50 8.88 0.19
N VAL A 57 -3.12 9.50 -0.81
CA VAL A 57 -4.38 10.21 -0.65
C VAL A 57 -5.53 9.21 -0.64
N LEU A 58 -6.40 9.30 0.38
CA LEU A 58 -7.60 8.44 0.52
C LEU A 58 -8.88 9.11 0.00
N ARG A 59 -9.06 10.41 0.27
CA ARG A 59 -10.29 11.14 -0.05
C ARG A 59 -10.44 11.35 -1.56
N ASP A 60 -11.69 11.38 -2.02
CA ASP A 60 -12.06 11.67 -3.41
C ASP A 60 -11.40 10.72 -4.43
N ARG A 61 -11.19 9.47 -4.01
CA ARG A 61 -10.58 8.43 -4.85
C ARG A 61 -11.35 7.12 -4.78
N PRO A 62 -11.44 6.39 -5.91
CA PRO A 62 -11.82 5.00 -5.89
C PRO A 62 -10.88 4.20 -4.99
N TRP A 63 -11.42 3.26 -4.23
CA TRP A 63 -10.65 2.43 -3.31
C TRP A 63 -9.55 1.62 -4.03
N SER A 64 -9.84 1.09 -5.22
CA SER A 64 -8.86 0.37 -6.05
C SER A 64 -7.66 1.23 -6.42
N ALA A 65 -7.84 2.55 -6.62
CA ALA A 65 -6.76 3.45 -6.93
C ALA A 65 -5.85 3.69 -5.70
N VAL A 66 -6.42 3.68 -4.49
CA VAL A 66 -5.65 3.71 -3.23
C VAL A 66 -4.83 2.43 -3.08
N LEU A 67 -5.45 1.26 -3.26
CA LEU A 67 -4.76 -0.03 -3.19
C LEU A 67 -3.62 -0.12 -4.22
N SER A 68 -3.88 0.29 -5.47
CA SER A 68 -2.87 0.33 -6.51
C SER A 68 -1.67 1.16 -6.09
N ASP A 69 -1.90 2.35 -5.52
CA ASP A 69 -0.82 3.21 -5.04
C ASP A 69 -0.05 2.60 -3.86
N MET A 70 -0.73 1.92 -2.94
CA MET A 70 -0.07 1.20 -1.85
C MET A 70 0.79 0.05 -2.38
N ILE A 71 0.28 -0.74 -3.32
CA ILE A 71 0.97 -1.88 -3.93
C ILE A 71 2.19 -1.41 -4.74
N GLU A 72 2.01 -0.46 -5.65
CA GLU A 72 3.13 0.12 -6.41
C GLU A 72 4.18 0.74 -5.50
N GLY A 73 3.74 1.37 -4.40
CA GLY A 73 4.64 1.89 -3.39
C GLY A 73 5.55 0.81 -2.80
N VAL A 74 5.01 -0.38 -2.46
CA VAL A 74 5.79 -1.52 -1.94
C VAL A 74 6.83 -1.96 -2.97
N LEU A 75 6.44 -2.12 -4.23
CA LEU A 75 7.31 -2.60 -5.29
C LEU A 75 8.46 -1.61 -5.56
N VAL A 76 8.15 -0.32 -5.68
CA VAL A 76 9.14 0.74 -5.90
C VAL A 76 10.06 0.90 -4.69
N ALA A 77 9.53 0.83 -3.46
CA ALA A 77 10.33 0.92 -2.24
C ALA A 77 11.37 -0.22 -2.14
N ASN A 78 11.08 -1.38 -2.73
CA ASN A 78 11.94 -2.55 -2.73
C ASN A 78 12.85 -2.69 -3.97
N ARG A 79 12.79 -1.74 -4.92
CA ARG A 79 13.69 -1.67 -6.10
C ARG A 79 13.78 -2.98 -6.89
N LEU A 80 12.63 -3.60 -7.11
CA LEU A 80 12.53 -4.89 -7.79
C LEU A 80 12.80 -4.74 -9.30
N ASP A 81 13.36 -5.79 -9.91
CA ASP A 81 13.37 -5.92 -11.37
C ASP A 81 11.95 -6.12 -11.92
N ARG A 82 11.77 -5.93 -13.24
CA ARG A 82 10.45 -5.94 -13.87
C ARG A 82 9.69 -7.25 -13.69
N GLY A 83 10.37 -8.39 -13.84
CA GLY A 83 9.74 -9.71 -13.74
C GLY A 83 9.30 -9.99 -12.31
N ARG A 84 10.18 -9.74 -11.34
CA ARG A 84 9.85 -9.93 -9.93
C ARG A 84 8.78 -8.95 -9.44
N ALA A 85 8.78 -7.71 -9.94
CA ALA A 85 7.75 -6.73 -9.64
C ALA A 85 6.37 -7.17 -10.14
N ASP A 86 6.28 -7.73 -11.35
CA ASP A 86 5.03 -8.21 -11.92
C ASP A 86 4.42 -9.36 -11.12
N THR A 87 5.22 -10.38 -10.83
CA THR A 87 4.80 -11.51 -9.99
C THR A 87 4.32 -11.06 -8.60
N LEU A 88 5.08 -10.18 -7.94
CA LEU A 88 4.72 -9.70 -6.60
C LEU A 88 3.53 -8.75 -6.60
N ARG A 89 3.31 -7.99 -7.68
CA ARG A 89 2.09 -7.19 -7.85
C ARG A 89 0.85 -8.06 -7.81
N ALA A 90 0.86 -9.17 -8.53
CA ALA A 90 -0.26 -10.12 -8.53
C ALA A 90 -0.51 -10.68 -7.12
N PHE A 91 0.54 -11.15 -6.42
CA PHE A 91 0.38 -11.68 -5.05
C PHE A 91 -0.13 -10.64 -4.04
N LEU A 92 0.33 -9.39 -4.15
CA LEU A 92 -0.14 -8.33 -3.26
C LEU A 92 -1.60 -7.95 -3.53
N TRP A 93 -2.05 -7.98 -4.78
CA TRP A 93 -3.46 -7.81 -5.14
C TRP A 93 -4.33 -8.94 -4.58
N THR A 94 -3.96 -10.20 -4.82
CA THR A 94 -4.69 -11.35 -4.26
C THR A 94 -4.81 -11.25 -2.74
N ALA A 95 -3.73 -10.88 -2.05
CA ALA A 95 -3.75 -10.75 -0.59
C ALA A 95 -4.79 -9.74 -0.07
N VAL A 96 -4.94 -8.58 -0.73
CA VAL A 96 -5.92 -7.56 -0.32
C VAL A 96 -7.35 -7.90 -0.77
N GLU A 97 -7.50 -8.64 -1.86
CA GLU A 97 -8.80 -9.17 -2.30
C GLU A 97 -9.32 -10.26 -1.35
N ASP A 98 -8.47 -11.23 -0.99
CA ASP A 98 -8.81 -12.28 -0.03
C ASP A 98 -9.20 -11.70 1.33
N GLN A 99 -8.48 -10.68 1.80
CA GLN A 99 -8.84 -10.00 3.04
C GLN A 99 -10.18 -9.26 2.93
N ALA A 100 -10.46 -8.61 1.80
CA ALA A 100 -11.73 -7.92 1.59
C ALA A 100 -12.91 -8.89 1.51
N MET A 101 -12.70 -10.13 1.04
CA MET A 101 -13.71 -11.19 1.04
C MET A 101 -13.93 -11.82 2.42
N ALA A 102 -12.92 -11.78 3.30
CA ALA A 102 -12.98 -12.35 4.65
C ALA A 102 -13.53 -11.40 5.73
N ALA A 103 -13.75 -10.13 5.40
CA ALA A 103 -14.24 -9.07 6.28
C ALA A 103 -15.74 -8.83 6.11
#